data_AF-A0A3C0M9N4-F1
#
_entry.id   AF-A0A3C0M9N4-F1
#
_cell.length_a   1.000
_cell.length_b   1.000
_cell.length_c   1.000
_cell.angle_alpha   90.00
_cell.angle_beta   90.00
_cell.angle_gamma   90.00
#
_symmetry.space_group_name_H-M   'P 1'
#
loop_
_entity.id
_entity.type
_entity.pdbx_description
1 polymer ?
#
loop_
_entity_poly.entity_id
_entity_poly.type
_entity_poly.pdbx_seq_one_letter_code
_entity_poly.pdbx_strand_id
1 'polypeptide(L)'
;MRHDRRAILGLGAAGLGSALLSGCGVSNILAGPAPDLYVLSPKSTFPEDLPSVNWQLVVEEPSAARGLDTDRIAIAPTDLEVKYFPEARWADRAPRMVQSLIIQSFENSKRIVSVVRQQLGLRSDFVLKSELREFQAELRKEGPRVPVRLNLKV
;
A
#
# COMPACT_ATOMS: atom_id res chain seq x y z
N MET A 1 43.54 61.74 33.74
CA MET A 1 44.35 61.05 32.72
C MET A 1 44.89 59.76 33.35
N ARG A 2 44.42 58.60 32.86
CA ARG A 2 45.07 57.26 32.89
C ARG A 2 45.27 56.58 34.27
N HIS A 3 44.57 55.46 34.50
CA HIS A 3 45.10 54.06 34.51
C HIS A 3 46.09 53.84 35.67
N ASP A 4 45.91 52.97 36.67
CA ASP A 4 45.34 51.62 36.82
C ASP A 4 45.12 51.44 38.35
N ARG A 5 44.45 50.44 38.96
CA ARG A 5 44.63 48.98 38.88
C ARG A 5 43.48 48.36 39.69
N ARG A 6 42.50 47.75 39.04
CA ARG A 6 41.56 46.86 39.75
C ARG A 6 42.14 45.45 39.70
N ALA A 7 42.53 44.97 40.87
CA ALA A 7 43.09 43.66 41.11
C ALA A 7 42.15 42.57 40.62
N ILE A 8 42.70 41.72 39.75
CA ILE A 8 42.12 40.50 39.19
C ILE A 8 42.44 39.38 40.18
N LEU A 9 41.42 38.70 40.69
CA LEU A 9 41.41 37.39 41.37
C LEU A 9 39.92 37.13 41.66
N GLY A 10 39.22 36.09 41.24
CA GLY A 10 39.49 34.84 40.51
C GLY A 10 38.13 34.13 40.37
N LEU A 11 38.15 32.85 39.97
CA LEU A 11 37.01 31.94 39.73
C LEU A 11 36.23 32.23 38.43
N GLY A 12 36.01 31.29 37.52
CA GLY A 12 36.23 29.85 37.55
C GLY A 12 35.82 29.29 36.19
N ALA A 13 36.49 28.21 35.80
CA ALA A 13 36.26 27.52 34.54
C ALA A 13 34.81 27.04 34.39
N ALA A 14 34.19 27.35 33.24
CA ALA A 14 33.14 26.53 32.68
C ALA A 14 33.36 26.50 31.16
N GLY A 15 33.97 25.41 30.73
CA GLY A 15 34.44 25.19 29.37
C GLY A 15 33.34 25.22 28.34
N LEU A 16 33.73 25.75 27.18
CA LEU A 16 33.12 25.56 25.88
C LEU A 16 32.79 24.07 25.66
N GLY A 17 31.53 23.75 25.38
CA GLY A 17 31.15 22.37 25.09
C GLY A 17 29.68 22.14 24.77
N SER A 18 29.03 23.05 24.05
CA SER A 18 27.65 22.84 23.57
C SER A 18 27.48 23.35 22.14
N ALA A 19 28.18 22.72 21.20
CA ALA A 19 27.94 22.88 19.78
C ALA A 19 27.90 21.49 19.15
N LEU A 20 26.95 21.30 18.22
CA LEU A 20 26.74 20.13 17.35
C LEU A 20 25.76 19.06 17.86
N LEU A 21 24.46 19.38 17.91
CA LEU A 21 23.38 18.38 17.81
C LEU A 21 22.15 18.90 17.02
N SER A 22 22.34 19.85 16.10
CA SER A 22 21.30 20.29 15.16
C SER A 22 21.27 19.37 13.93
N GLY A 23 20.93 18.10 14.11
CA GLY A 23 21.03 17.06 13.07
C GLY A 23 19.71 16.45 12.59
N CYS A 24 18.54 16.96 13.01
CA CYS A 24 17.26 16.24 12.78
C CYS A 24 16.44 16.70 11.56
N GLY A 25 16.91 17.62 10.72
CA GLY A 25 16.08 18.27 9.69
C GLY A 25 16.32 17.87 8.22
N VAL A 26 17.40 17.15 7.92
CA VAL A 26 17.85 16.95 6.52
C VAL A 26 17.10 15.86 5.75
N SER A 27 16.30 15.03 6.41
CA SER A 27 15.60 13.91 5.76
C SER A 27 14.51 14.36 4.76
N ASN A 28 13.98 15.58 4.90
CA ASN A 28 12.91 16.10 4.04
C ASN A 28 13.40 16.87 2.80
N ILE A 29 14.69 17.17 2.69
CA ILE A 29 15.24 17.94 1.55
C ILE A 29 15.57 17.01 0.36
N LEU A 30 15.76 15.71 0.60
CA LEU A 30 15.97 14.69 -0.44
C LEU A 30 14.70 13.92 -0.84
N ALA A 31 13.60 14.09 -0.10
CA ALA A 31 12.34 13.46 -0.44
C ALA A 31 11.66 14.26 -1.56
N GLY A 32 11.46 13.63 -2.72
CA GLY A 32 10.62 14.20 -3.79
C GLY A 32 9.18 14.46 -3.31
N PRO A 33 8.32 15.01 -4.17
CA PRO A 33 6.90 15.20 -3.83
C PRO A 33 6.27 13.87 -3.38
N ALA A 34 5.34 13.96 -2.42
CA ALA A 34 4.61 12.78 -1.96
C ALA A 34 3.81 12.18 -3.13
N PRO A 35 3.78 10.84 -3.28
CA PRO A 35 3.08 10.20 -4.39
C PRO A 35 1.56 10.28 -4.19
N ASP A 36 0.83 10.35 -5.29
CA ASP A 36 -0.62 10.23 -5.32
C ASP A 36 -1.03 8.79 -4.94
N LEU A 37 -2.08 8.67 -4.12
CA LEU A 37 -2.59 7.38 -3.66
C LEU A 37 -3.88 7.01 -4.41
N TYR A 38 -3.90 5.79 -4.94
CA TYR A 38 -5.02 5.25 -5.69
C TYR A 38 -5.65 4.07 -4.95
N VAL A 39 -6.98 3.96 -5.07
CA VAL A 39 -7.79 2.87 -4.49
C VAL A 39 -8.53 2.13 -5.60
N LEU A 40 -9.07 0.93 -5.29
CA LEU A 40 -9.94 0.21 -6.21
C LEU A 40 -11.40 0.49 -5.88
N SER A 41 -12.22 0.58 -6.92
CA SER A 41 -13.67 0.72 -6.79
C SER A 41 -14.32 -0.67 -6.80
N PRO A 42 -15.00 -1.09 -5.73
CA PRO A 42 -15.74 -2.35 -5.72
C PRO A 42 -16.87 -2.37 -6.74
N LYS A 43 -17.30 -3.57 -7.13
CA LYS A 43 -18.47 -3.73 -7.98
C LYS A 43 -19.72 -3.34 -7.21
N SER A 44 -20.54 -2.50 -7.84
CA SER A 44 -21.81 -2.00 -7.27
C SER A 44 -23.02 -2.27 -8.17
N THR A 45 -22.79 -2.72 -9.41
CA THR A 45 -23.84 -3.05 -10.38
C THR A 45 -23.94 -4.56 -10.55
N PHE A 46 -25.16 -5.09 -10.50
CA PHE A 46 -25.43 -6.53 -10.58
C PHE A 46 -26.69 -6.78 -11.45
N PRO A 47 -26.79 -7.93 -12.12
CA PRO A 47 -28.02 -8.35 -12.79
C PRO A 47 -29.19 -8.43 -11.80
N GLU A 48 -30.41 -8.13 -12.24
CA GLU A 48 -31.60 -8.18 -11.39
C GLU A 48 -31.90 -9.60 -10.90
N ASP A 49 -31.61 -10.60 -11.73
CA ASP A 49 -31.82 -12.03 -11.50
C ASP A 49 -30.65 -12.73 -10.78
N LEU A 50 -29.71 -11.97 -10.19
CA LEU A 50 -28.58 -12.55 -9.47
C LEU A 50 -29.08 -13.44 -8.30
N PRO A 51 -28.73 -14.75 -8.28
CA PRO A 51 -29.27 -15.69 -7.31
C PRO A 51 -28.74 -15.41 -5.90
N SER A 52 -29.63 -15.59 -4.91
CA SER A 52 -29.25 -15.56 -3.50
C SER A 52 -28.69 -16.91 -3.05
N VAL A 53 -27.70 -16.87 -2.17
CA VAL A 53 -27.05 -18.05 -1.59
C VAL A 53 -27.06 -18.00 -0.06
N ASN A 54 -27.20 -19.18 0.56
CA ASN A 54 -27.32 -19.35 2.01
C ASN A 54 -26.04 -19.87 2.68
N TRP A 55 -24.90 -19.85 1.97
CA TRP A 55 -23.59 -20.26 2.46
C TRP A 55 -22.69 -19.07 2.74
N GLN A 56 -21.72 -19.26 3.63
CA GLN A 56 -20.75 -18.27 4.06
C GLN A 56 -19.43 -18.42 3.30
N LEU A 57 -18.85 -17.29 2.92
CA LEU A 57 -17.57 -17.24 2.20
C LEU A 57 -16.48 -16.60 3.05
N VAL A 58 -15.37 -17.31 3.21
CA VAL A 58 -14.10 -16.71 3.66
C VAL A 58 -13.26 -16.37 2.44
N VAL A 59 -12.69 -15.17 2.41
CA VAL A 59 -11.75 -14.76 1.36
C VAL A 59 -10.35 -14.67 1.97
N GLU A 60 -9.42 -15.49 1.51
CA GLU A 60 -8.00 -15.37 1.88
C GLU A 60 -7.35 -14.18 1.13
N GLU A 61 -6.26 -13.63 1.65
CA GLU A 61 -5.49 -12.62 0.90
C GLU A 61 -4.92 -13.28 -0.37
N PRO A 62 -5.13 -12.72 -1.57
CA PRO A 62 -4.58 -13.27 -2.80
C PRO A 62 -3.06 -13.44 -2.71
N SER A 63 -2.54 -14.61 -3.06
CA SER A 63 -1.09 -14.76 -3.25
C SER A 63 -0.65 -13.98 -4.48
N ALA A 64 0.51 -13.33 -4.45
CA ALA A 64 1.02 -12.58 -5.59
C ALA A 64 2.55 -12.72 -5.68
N ALA A 65 3.10 -12.56 -6.88
CA ALA A 65 4.54 -12.41 -7.04
C ALA A 65 5.02 -11.14 -6.34
N ARG A 66 6.28 -11.11 -5.88
CA ARG A 66 6.85 -9.94 -5.16
C ARG A 66 6.72 -8.62 -5.92
N GLY A 67 6.73 -8.65 -7.25
CA GLY A 67 6.53 -7.46 -8.08
C GLY A 67 5.12 -6.86 -7.99
N LEU A 68 4.12 -7.65 -7.58
CA LEU A 68 2.74 -7.23 -7.39
C LEU A 68 2.34 -7.16 -5.91
N ASP A 69 3.02 -7.89 -5.02
CA ASP A 69 2.85 -7.80 -3.56
C ASP A 69 3.53 -6.54 -2.99
N THR A 70 3.07 -5.39 -3.46
CA THR A 70 3.57 -4.07 -3.09
C THR A 70 2.44 -3.05 -3.23
N ASP A 71 2.63 -1.90 -2.61
CA ASP A 71 1.80 -0.70 -2.78
C ASP A 71 2.29 0.17 -3.96
N ARG A 72 3.33 -0.24 -4.69
CA ARG A 72 3.78 0.45 -5.90
C ARG A 72 2.95 0.00 -7.11
N ILE A 73 2.54 0.92 -7.97
CA ILE A 73 1.80 0.57 -9.19
C ILE A 73 2.79 0.05 -10.23
N ALA A 74 2.69 -1.24 -10.56
CA ALA A 74 3.61 -1.92 -11.46
C ALA A 74 3.40 -1.50 -12.93
N ILE A 75 4.52 -1.43 -13.66
CA ILE A 75 4.60 -1.19 -15.10
C ILE A 75 5.44 -2.31 -15.69
N ALA A 76 5.00 -2.88 -16.81
CA ALA A 76 5.76 -3.83 -17.61
C ALA A 76 6.09 -3.20 -18.98
N PRO A 77 7.27 -2.54 -19.13
CA PRO A 77 7.69 -1.99 -20.41
C PRO A 77 8.00 -3.07 -21.45
N THR A 78 8.47 -4.23 -20.98
CA THR A 78 8.68 -5.45 -21.76
C THR A 78 8.17 -6.64 -20.97
N ASP A 79 8.10 -7.82 -21.57
CA ASP A 79 7.58 -9.02 -20.91
C ASP A 79 8.50 -9.56 -19.80
N LEU A 80 9.74 -9.06 -19.70
CA LEU A 80 10.74 -9.50 -18.73
C LEU A 80 11.18 -8.38 -17.77
N GLU A 81 10.52 -7.23 -17.81
CA GLU A 81 10.87 -6.08 -16.99
C GLU A 81 9.69 -5.63 -16.14
N VAL A 82 9.93 -5.41 -14.84
CA VAL A 82 8.97 -4.78 -13.94
C VAL A 82 9.58 -3.48 -13.42
N LYS A 83 8.90 -2.39 -13.72
CA LYS A 83 9.13 -1.04 -13.17
C LYS A 83 7.93 -0.63 -12.34
N TYR A 84 8.00 0.56 -11.74
CA TYR A 84 6.90 1.14 -10.97
C TYR A 84 6.73 2.61 -11.31
N PHE A 85 5.50 3.11 -11.20
CA PHE A 85 5.26 4.55 -11.25
C PHE A 85 6.01 5.25 -10.10
N PRO A 86 6.71 6.37 -10.37
CA PRO A 86 7.45 7.10 -9.35
C PRO A 86 6.56 7.95 -8.44
N GLU A 87 5.51 8.56 -9.01
CA GLU A 87 4.65 9.56 -8.36
C GLU A 87 3.26 9.03 -8.03
N ALA A 88 3.02 7.73 -8.22
CA ALA A 88 1.72 7.10 -7.98
C ALA A 88 1.90 5.77 -7.24
N ARG A 89 1.08 5.56 -6.22
CA ARG A 89 1.05 4.35 -5.40
C ARG A 89 -0.37 3.89 -5.16
N TRP A 90 -0.52 2.61 -4.92
CA TRP A 90 -1.70 2.06 -4.29
C TRP A 90 -1.78 2.53 -2.83
N ALA A 91 -2.99 2.70 -2.32
CA ALA A 91 -3.21 3.08 -0.92
C ALA A 91 -2.83 1.97 0.08
N ASP A 92 -2.74 0.72 -0.37
CA ASP A 92 -2.26 -0.46 0.37
C ASP A 92 -1.62 -1.45 -0.63
N ARG A 93 -1.11 -2.59 -0.19
CA ARG A 93 -0.58 -3.63 -1.09
C ARG A 93 -1.68 -4.12 -2.03
N ALA A 94 -1.34 -4.26 -3.31
CA ALA A 94 -2.28 -4.68 -4.35
C ALA A 94 -3.09 -5.95 -3.99
N PRO A 95 -2.52 -7.07 -3.48
CA PRO A 95 -3.32 -8.24 -3.09
C PRO A 95 -4.33 -7.94 -1.99
N ARG A 96 -3.96 -7.12 -1.00
CA ARG A 96 -4.88 -6.72 0.08
C ARG A 96 -6.01 -5.82 -0.41
N MET A 97 -5.74 -4.92 -1.36
CA MET A 97 -6.77 -4.12 -2.01
C MET A 97 -7.73 -4.98 -2.82
N VAL A 98 -7.21 -5.98 -3.56
CA VAL A 98 -8.02 -6.95 -4.29
C VAL A 98 -8.89 -7.79 -3.36
N GLN A 99 -8.37 -8.25 -2.22
CA GLN A 99 -9.16 -8.95 -1.20
C GLN A 99 -10.34 -8.08 -0.73
N SER A 100 -10.06 -6.82 -0.43
CA SER A 100 -11.07 -5.85 0.03
C SER A 100 -12.13 -5.63 -1.04
N LEU A 101 -11.72 -5.48 -2.30
CA LEU A 101 -12.60 -5.32 -3.45
C LEU A 101 -13.52 -6.54 -3.62
N ILE A 102 -13.01 -7.76 -3.48
CA ILE A 102 -13.81 -8.99 -3.59
C ILE A 102 -14.90 -9.01 -2.50
N ILE A 103 -14.49 -8.80 -1.25
CA ILE A 103 -15.42 -8.82 -0.10
C ILE A 103 -16.50 -7.76 -0.27
N GLN A 104 -16.11 -6.51 -0.52
CA GLN A 104 -17.06 -5.40 -0.68
C GLN A 104 -17.98 -5.61 -1.89
N SER A 105 -17.50 -6.23 -2.97
CA SER A 105 -18.34 -6.58 -4.13
C SER A 105 -19.40 -7.63 -3.78
N PHE A 106 -19.05 -8.64 -2.98
CA PHE A 106 -20.03 -9.61 -2.48
C PHE A 106 -21.04 -8.97 -1.52
N GLU A 107 -20.58 -8.12 -0.59
CA GLU A 107 -21.46 -7.38 0.32
C GLU A 107 -22.43 -6.47 -0.45
N ASN A 108 -21.92 -5.72 -1.44
CA ASN A 108 -22.72 -4.83 -2.29
C ASN A 108 -23.82 -5.57 -3.05
N SER A 109 -23.62 -6.84 -3.39
CA SER A 109 -24.64 -7.65 -4.06
C SER A 109 -25.86 -7.92 -3.18
N LYS A 110 -25.69 -7.97 -1.86
CA LYS A 110 -26.73 -8.39 -0.89
C LYS A 110 -27.36 -9.75 -1.23
N ARG A 111 -26.62 -10.62 -1.91
CA ARG A 111 -27.07 -11.96 -2.35
C ARG A 111 -26.40 -13.11 -1.59
N ILE A 112 -25.44 -12.85 -0.73
CA ILE A 112 -24.78 -13.86 0.11
C ILE A 112 -25.08 -13.59 1.58
N VAL A 113 -25.25 -14.64 2.40
CA VAL A 113 -25.55 -14.48 3.83
C VAL A 113 -24.38 -13.87 4.61
N SER A 114 -23.14 -14.23 4.26
CA SER A 114 -21.95 -13.68 4.91
C SER A 114 -20.72 -13.85 4.02
N VAL A 115 -19.90 -12.80 3.94
CA VAL A 115 -18.57 -12.83 3.34
C VAL A 115 -17.61 -12.11 4.27
N VAL A 116 -16.48 -12.72 4.58
CA VAL A 116 -15.53 -12.14 5.56
C VAL A 116 -14.09 -12.45 5.18
N ARG A 117 -13.16 -11.68 5.76
CA ARG A 117 -11.74 -12.04 5.75
C ARG A 117 -11.51 -13.27 6.60
N GLN A 118 -10.49 -14.05 6.25
CA GLN A 118 -10.05 -15.16 7.06
C GLN A 118 -9.66 -14.70 8.47
N GLN A 119 -10.23 -15.36 9.48
CA GLN A 119 -9.91 -15.19 10.89
C GLN A 119 -9.74 -16.58 11.53
N LEU A 120 -8.87 -16.67 12.54
CA LEU A 120 -8.62 -17.93 13.25
C LEU A 120 -9.91 -18.42 13.93
N GLY A 121 -10.22 -19.71 13.77
CA GLY A 121 -11.38 -20.34 14.42
C GLY A 121 -12.73 -20.08 13.74
N LEU A 122 -12.76 -19.39 12.60
CA LEU A 122 -13.99 -19.19 11.85
C LEU A 122 -14.38 -20.46 11.08
N ARG A 123 -15.67 -20.84 11.15
CA ARG A 123 -16.26 -21.88 10.31
C ARG A 123 -16.98 -21.22 9.14
N SER A 124 -16.59 -21.56 7.92
CA SER A 124 -17.28 -21.16 6.69
C SER A 124 -17.60 -22.39 5.84
N ASP A 125 -18.61 -22.27 4.98
CA ASP A 125 -18.93 -23.33 4.02
C ASP A 125 -17.89 -23.40 2.90
N PHE A 126 -17.35 -22.23 2.52
CA PHE A 126 -16.37 -22.10 1.45
C PHE A 126 -15.21 -21.17 1.83
N VAL A 127 -14.05 -21.41 1.21
CA VAL A 127 -12.85 -20.57 1.34
C VAL A 127 -12.34 -20.22 -0.05
N LEU A 128 -12.51 -18.97 -0.47
CA LEU A 128 -11.94 -18.47 -1.71
C LEU A 128 -10.44 -18.20 -1.54
N LYS A 129 -9.64 -19.04 -2.19
CA LYS A 129 -8.21 -18.82 -2.39
C LYS A 129 -7.99 -18.22 -3.77
N SER A 130 -7.10 -17.25 -3.86
CA SER A 130 -6.82 -16.58 -5.12
C SER A 130 -5.35 -16.28 -5.32
N GLU A 131 -4.94 -16.20 -6.58
CA GLU A 131 -3.59 -15.80 -6.98
C GLU A 131 -3.69 -14.63 -7.98
N LEU A 132 -3.10 -13.50 -7.63
CA LEU A 132 -2.98 -12.33 -8.48
C LEU A 132 -1.78 -12.49 -9.41
N ARG A 133 -2.06 -12.80 -10.67
CA ARG A 133 -1.04 -13.10 -11.69
C ARG A 133 -0.64 -11.86 -12.48
N GLU A 134 -1.61 -11.00 -12.77
CA GLU A 134 -1.37 -9.75 -13.48
C GLU A 134 -2.18 -8.64 -12.85
N PHE A 135 -1.49 -7.54 -12.58
CA PHE A 135 -2.07 -6.27 -12.17
C PHE A 135 -1.06 -5.14 -12.40
N GLN A 136 -0.70 -4.95 -13.68
CA GLN A 136 0.32 -4.00 -14.10
C GLN A 136 -0.14 -3.23 -15.34
N ALA A 137 0.44 -2.05 -15.57
CA ALA A 137 0.32 -1.37 -16.84
C ALA A 137 1.36 -1.93 -17.82
N GLU A 138 0.91 -2.53 -18.91
CA GLU A 138 1.76 -2.98 -20.02
C GLU A 138 1.90 -1.87 -21.05
N LEU A 139 3.13 -1.50 -21.38
CA LEU A 139 3.40 -0.50 -22.42
C LEU A 139 3.62 -1.23 -23.75
N ARG A 140 2.59 -1.24 -24.59
CA ARG A 140 2.63 -1.85 -25.93
C ARG A 140 2.66 -0.77 -27.01
N LYS A 141 3.02 -1.14 -28.24
CA LYS A 141 3.06 -0.20 -29.38
C LYS A 141 1.68 0.35 -29.73
N GLU A 142 0.64 -0.43 -29.47
CA GLU A 142 -0.76 -0.09 -29.75
C GLU A 142 -1.40 0.78 -28.65
N GLY A 143 -0.65 1.08 -27.58
CA GLY A 143 -1.10 1.83 -26.41
C GLY A 143 -1.00 1.02 -25.11
N PRO A 144 -1.17 1.68 -23.96
CA PRO A 144 -1.10 1.02 -22.66
C PRO A 144 -2.29 0.06 -22.48
N ARG A 145 -2.00 -1.14 -21.96
CA ARG A 145 -3.02 -2.11 -21.52
C ARG A 145 -2.86 -2.36 -20.03
N VAL A 146 -3.96 -2.62 -19.33
CA VAL A 146 -3.92 -2.94 -17.90
C VAL A 146 -4.62 -4.27 -17.69
N PRO A 147 -3.96 -5.40 -18.01
CA PRO A 147 -4.55 -6.70 -17.74
C PRO A 147 -4.65 -6.92 -16.23
N VAL A 148 -5.77 -7.52 -15.83
CA VAL A 148 -5.98 -8.02 -14.47
C VAL A 148 -6.28 -9.51 -14.59
N ARG A 149 -5.41 -10.36 -14.07
CA ARG A 149 -5.60 -11.82 -14.08
C ARG A 149 -5.54 -12.37 -12.66
N LEU A 150 -6.62 -13.04 -12.27
CA LEU A 150 -6.71 -13.80 -11.04
C LEU A 150 -6.94 -15.29 -11.37
N ASN A 151 -6.24 -16.17 -10.66
CA ASN A 151 -6.65 -17.57 -10.52
C ASN A 151 -7.49 -17.71 -9.24
N LEU A 152 -8.61 -18.42 -9.30
CA LEU A 152 -9.53 -18.59 -8.18
C LEU A 152 -9.76 -20.08 -7.90
N LYS A 153 -9.80 -20.45 -6.63
CA LYS A 153 -10.14 -21.80 -6.15
C LYS A 153 -11.02 -21.68 -4.90
N VAL A 154 -11.99 -22.57 -4.78
CA VAL A 154 -12.94 -22.64 -3.65
C VAL A 154 -12.83 -24.01 -3.00
#